data_AF-A0A662N6J1-F1
#
_entry.id   AF-A0A662N6J1-F1
#
_cell.length_a   1.000
_cell.length_b   1.000
_cell.length_c   1.000
_cell.angle_alpha   90.00
_cell.angle_beta   90.00
_cell.angle_gamma   90.00
#
_symmetry.space_group_name_H-M   'P 1'
#
loop_
_entity.id
_entity.type
_entity.pdbx_description
1 polymer ?
#
loop_
_entity_poly.entity_id
_entity_poly.type
_entity_poly.pdbx_seq_one_letter_code
_entity_poly.pdbx_strand_id
1 'polypeptide(L)'
;MKVDRFEIKRGVTGVTVRVEVSTEVKVKFDVLVHREIVVGFNYDDDRKLEGEEGFTELRFKTPDLESLDQAELCALEIKAILAEVKRRERIELERLRKVEDYLREEFEGFVTE
;
A
#
# COMPACT_ATOMS: atom_id res chain seq x y z
N MET A 1 8.49 -2.73 0.83
CA MET A 1 7.16 -2.55 1.45
C MET A 1 7.24 -3.20 2.79
N LYS A 2 6.82 -2.45 3.80
CA LYS A 2 6.76 -2.89 5.18
C LYS A 2 5.34 -2.68 5.69
N VAL A 3 4.83 -3.67 6.44
CA VAL A 3 3.63 -3.48 7.24
C VAL A 3 4.09 -2.93 8.58
N ASP A 4 3.84 -1.65 8.81
CA ASP A 4 4.26 -0.96 10.03
C ASP A 4 3.33 -1.26 11.19
N ARG A 5 2.05 -1.44 10.88
CA ARG A 5 1.03 -1.73 11.88
C ARG A 5 -0.03 -2.66 11.31
N PHE A 6 -0.41 -3.65 12.10
CA PHE A 6 -1.58 -4.49 11.87
C PHE A 6 -2.29 -4.69 13.21
N GLU A 7 -3.48 -4.13 13.36
CA GLU A 7 -4.27 -4.21 14.58
C GLU A 7 -5.65 -4.77 14.31
N ILE A 8 -6.08 -5.68 15.19
CA ILE A 8 -7.46 -6.16 15.27
C ILE A 8 -8.00 -5.74 16.62
N LYS A 9 -9.13 -5.02 16.64
CA LYS A 9 -9.77 -4.54 17.87
C LYS A 9 -11.23 -4.94 17.91
N ARG A 10 -11.61 -5.66 18.97
CA ARG A 10 -13.01 -5.94 19.30
C ARG A 10 -13.63 -4.70 19.96
N GLY A 11 -14.66 -4.16 19.33
CA GLY A 11 -15.56 -3.14 19.88
C GLY A 11 -16.79 -3.76 20.52
N VAL A 12 -17.77 -2.89 20.82
CA VAL A 12 -19.07 -3.30 21.38
C VAL A 12 -19.95 -3.96 20.32
N THR A 13 -19.87 -3.46 19.09
CA THR A 13 -20.72 -3.81 17.94
C THR A 13 -20.08 -4.80 16.98
N GLY A 14 -18.75 -4.81 16.87
CA GLY A 14 -18.05 -5.73 15.98
C GLY A 14 -16.53 -5.70 16.16
N VAL A 15 -15.81 -6.14 15.13
CA VAL A 15 -14.34 -6.15 15.10
C VAL A 15 -13.84 -5.20 14.02
N THR A 16 -12.88 -4.35 14.35
CA THR A 16 -12.22 -3.48 13.36
C THR A 16 -10.81 -3.98 13.07
N VAL A 17 -10.40 -3.84 11.81
CA VAL A 17 -9.01 -4.05 11.39
C VAL A 17 -8.41 -2.71 11.00
N ARG A 18 -7.14 -2.49 11.36
CA ARG A 18 -6.36 -1.31 10.99
C ARG A 18 -5.01 -1.76 10.47
N VAL A 19 -4.61 -1.21 9.34
CA VAL A 19 -3.35 -1.53 8.67
C VAL A 19 -2.66 -0.24 8.27
N GLU A 20 -1.36 -0.17 8.54
CA GLU A 20 -0.49 0.92 8.12
C GLU A 20 0.72 0.31 7.40
N VAL A 21 1.04 0.82 6.22
CA VAL A 21 2.15 0.34 5.40
C VAL A 21 3.01 1.48 4.89
N SER A 22 4.30 1.20 4.71
CA SER A 22 5.26 2.09 4.08
C SER A 22 5.99 1.41 2.92
N THR A 23 6.44 2.23 1.97
CA THR A 23 7.23 1.82 0.81
C THR A 23 8.50 2.65 0.68
N GLU A 24 9.52 2.07 0.07
CA GLU A 24 10.81 2.74 -0.16
C GLU A 24 10.74 3.78 -1.28
N VAL A 25 9.77 3.62 -2.18
CA VAL A 25 9.53 4.48 -3.32
C VAL A 25 8.08 4.94 -3.34
N LYS A 26 7.82 6.07 -4.00
CA LYS A 26 6.46 6.56 -4.19
C LYS A 26 5.69 5.60 -5.11
N VAL A 27 4.60 5.03 -4.59
CA VAL A 27 3.70 4.11 -5.29
C VAL A 27 2.41 4.84 -5.64
N LYS A 28 1.78 4.50 -6.77
CA LYS A 28 0.42 4.94 -7.11
C LYS A 28 -0.36 3.73 -7.64
N PHE A 29 -1.61 3.58 -7.19
CA PHE A 29 -2.50 2.58 -7.77
C PHE A 29 -3.07 3.07 -9.10
N ASP A 30 -3.28 2.17 -10.06
CA ASP A 30 -3.96 2.54 -11.31
C ASP A 30 -5.49 2.54 -11.11
N VAL A 31 -6.04 1.47 -10.52
CA VAL A 31 -7.42 1.33 -10.02
C VAL A 31 -7.44 0.14 -9.04
N LEU A 32 -7.98 0.29 -7.82
CA LEU A 32 -8.30 -0.86 -6.95
C LEU A 32 -9.69 -1.39 -7.30
N VAL A 33 -9.77 -2.66 -7.74
CA VAL A 33 -11.02 -3.22 -8.32
C VAL A 33 -12.02 -3.67 -7.24
N HIS A 34 -11.60 -3.85 -5.98
CA HIS A 34 -12.45 -4.37 -4.91
C HIS A 34 -12.14 -3.71 -3.57
N ARG A 35 -12.99 -2.75 -3.18
CA ARG A 35 -12.92 -2.02 -1.92
C ARG A 35 -14.33 -1.75 -1.42
N GLU A 36 -15.02 -2.79 -0.99
CA GLU A 36 -16.37 -2.71 -0.45
C GLU A 36 -16.38 -2.31 1.02
N ILE A 37 -15.39 -2.76 1.81
CA ILE A 37 -15.37 -2.53 3.25
C ILE A 37 -14.10 -1.88 3.78
N VAL A 38 -12.99 -1.93 3.03
CA VAL A 38 -11.78 -1.20 3.43
C VAL A 38 -11.93 0.29 3.08
N VAL A 39 -11.56 1.18 4.00
CA VAL A 39 -11.53 2.63 3.76
C VAL A 39 -10.23 3.22 4.26
N GLY A 40 -9.85 4.38 3.74
CA GLY A 40 -8.75 5.18 4.22
C GLY A 40 -8.95 5.57 5.69
N PHE A 41 -7.85 5.86 6.38
CA PHE A 41 -7.93 6.41 7.73
C PHE A 41 -8.55 7.81 7.75
N ASN A 42 -8.23 8.61 6.72
CA ASN A 42 -8.68 9.97 6.48
C ASN A 42 -8.91 10.18 4.97
N TYR A 43 -9.32 11.40 4.59
CA TYR A 43 -9.57 11.78 3.19
C TYR A 43 -8.36 11.54 2.27
N ASP A 44 -7.15 11.88 2.73
CA ASP A 44 -5.94 11.70 1.92
C ASP A 44 -5.64 10.21 1.68
N ASP A 45 -5.82 9.38 2.71
CA ASP A 45 -5.62 7.94 2.60
C ASP A 45 -6.67 7.28 1.70
N ASP A 46 -7.90 7.80 1.66
CA ASP A 46 -8.92 7.36 0.70
C ASP A 46 -8.53 7.69 -0.75
N ARG A 47 -8.04 8.91 -1.00
CA ARG A 47 -7.58 9.33 -2.33
C ARG A 47 -6.38 8.53 -2.82
N LYS A 48 -5.49 8.12 -1.92
CA LYS A 48 -4.40 7.18 -2.23
C LYS A 48 -4.93 5.81 -2.64
N LEU A 49 -5.89 5.25 -1.89
CA LEU A 49 -6.55 3.97 -2.22
C LEU A 49 -7.29 4.04 -3.56
N GLU A 50 -7.91 5.17 -3.87
CA GLU A 50 -8.60 5.41 -5.13
C GLU A 50 -7.65 5.60 -6.32
N GLY A 51 -6.33 5.67 -6.07
CA GLY A 51 -5.34 5.88 -7.11
C GLY A 51 -5.34 7.32 -7.63
N GLU A 52 -5.90 8.29 -6.92
CA GLU A 52 -5.79 9.69 -7.28
C GLU A 52 -4.38 10.22 -7.00
N GLU A 53 -3.81 9.79 -5.87
CA GLU A 53 -2.51 10.25 -5.37
C GLU A 53 -1.53 9.10 -5.17
N GLY A 54 -0.24 9.41 -5.37
CA GLY A 54 0.84 8.49 -5.02
C GLY A 54 1.31 8.69 -3.58
N PHE A 55 1.85 7.65 -2.97
CA PHE A 55 2.18 7.60 -1.55
C PHE A 55 3.47 6.83 -1.27
N THR A 56 4.11 7.16 -0.16
CA THR A 56 5.12 6.33 0.53
C THR A 56 4.58 5.72 1.81
N GLU A 57 3.43 6.22 2.28
CA GLU A 57 2.71 5.76 3.47
C GLU A 57 1.22 5.67 3.16
N LEU A 58 0.61 4.55 3.52
CA LEU A 58 -0.80 4.30 3.31
C LEU A 58 -1.40 3.66 4.57
N ARG A 59 -2.53 4.19 5.03
CA ARG A 59 -3.24 3.70 6.22
C ARG A 59 -4.69 3.45 5.88
N PHE A 60 -5.18 2.26 6.19
CA PHE A 60 -6.56 1.88 5.93
C PHE A 60 -7.14 1.03 7.06
N LYS A 61 -8.46 1.08 7.18
CA LYS A 61 -9.23 0.44 8.24
C LYS A 61 -10.52 -0.15 7.68
N THR A 62 -11.19 -0.95 8.49
CA THR A 62 -12.55 -1.40 8.22
C THR A 62 -13.55 -0.71 9.13
N PRO A 63 -14.85 -0.68 8.78
CA PRO A 63 -15.93 -0.51 9.74
C PRO A 63 -15.94 -1.69 10.74
N ASP A 64 -16.90 -1.65 11.67
CA ASP A 64 -17.16 -2.78 12.56
C ASP A 64 -17.64 -3.98 11.74
N LEU A 65 -16.90 -5.09 11.81
CA LEU A 65 -17.25 -6.37 11.20
C LEU A 65 -18.05 -7.18 12.22
N GLU A 66 -19.29 -7.51 11.87
CA GLU A 66 -20.29 -8.15 12.74
C GLU A 66 -20.49 -9.64 12.42
N SER A 67 -19.98 -10.10 11.27
CA SER A 67 -20.11 -11.49 10.82
C SER A 67 -18.78 -12.08 10.31
N LEU A 68 -18.75 -13.42 10.24
CA LEU A 68 -17.62 -14.14 9.65
C LEU A 68 -17.46 -13.82 8.15
N ASP A 69 -18.56 -13.73 7.41
CA ASP A 69 -18.53 -13.40 5.98
C ASP A 69 -17.88 -12.03 5.72
N GLN A 70 -18.18 -11.02 6.55
CA GLN A 70 -17.53 -9.71 6.49
C GLN A 70 -16.03 -9.80 6.83
N ALA A 71 -15.65 -10.66 7.78
CA ALA A 71 -14.25 -10.88 8.14
C ALA A 71 -13.47 -11.60 7.03
N GLU A 72 -14.09 -12.54 6.31
CA GLU A 72 -13.49 -13.21 5.16
C GLU A 72 -13.29 -12.25 3.99
N LEU A 73 -14.30 -11.44 3.67
CA LEU A 73 -14.19 -10.38 2.67
C LEU A 73 -13.09 -9.39 3.03
N CYS A 74 -13.02 -8.98 4.30
CA CYS A 74 -11.99 -8.08 4.82
C CYS A 74 -10.60 -8.65 4.56
N ALA A 75 -10.40 -9.91 4.90
CA ALA A 75 -9.12 -10.57 4.71
C ALA A 75 -8.73 -10.63 3.22
N LEU A 76 -9.69 -10.83 2.31
CA LEU A 76 -9.44 -10.83 0.87
C LEU A 76 -9.03 -9.43 0.37
N GLU A 77 -9.78 -8.39 0.73
CA GLU A 77 -9.50 -7.01 0.31
C GLU A 77 -8.14 -6.52 0.83
N ILE A 78 -7.86 -6.74 2.12
CA ILE A 78 -6.58 -6.34 2.72
C ILE A 78 -5.42 -7.06 2.03
N LYS A 79 -5.54 -8.36 1.77
CA LYS A 79 -4.50 -9.12 1.04
C LYS A 79 -4.30 -8.59 -0.37
N ALA A 80 -5.38 -8.26 -1.08
CA ALA A 80 -5.32 -7.71 -2.43
C ALA A 80 -4.60 -6.35 -2.44
N ILE A 81 -4.93 -5.46 -1.50
CA ILE A 81 -4.26 -4.16 -1.35
C ILE A 81 -2.77 -4.35 -1.08
N LEU A 82 -2.40 -5.19 -0.11
CA LEU A 82 -0.99 -5.44 0.23
C LEU A 82 -0.20 -6.06 -0.94
N ALA A 83 -0.81 -7.00 -1.67
CA ALA A 83 -0.21 -7.60 -2.84
C ALA A 83 0.03 -6.57 -3.95
N GLU A 84 -0.93 -5.67 -4.17
CA GLU A 84 -0.82 -4.61 -5.16
C GLU A 84 0.25 -3.57 -4.78
N VAL A 85 0.29 -3.13 -3.51
CA VAL A 85 1.36 -2.23 -3.01
C VAL A 85 2.73 -2.86 -3.28
N LYS A 86 2.91 -4.12 -2.89
CA LYS A 86 4.18 -4.85 -3.09
C LYS A 86 4.53 -4.98 -4.57
N ARG A 87 3.54 -5.23 -5.44
CA ARG A 87 3.75 -5.33 -6.89
C ARG A 87 4.21 -4.00 -7.47
N ARG A 88 3.54 -2.91 -7.11
CA ARG A 88 3.84 -1.56 -7.60
C ARG A 88 5.20 -1.06 -7.17
N GLU A 89 5.52 -1.23 -5.89
CA GLU A 89 6.82 -0.85 -5.37
C GLU A 89 7.95 -1.58 -6.08
N ARG A 90 7.80 -2.89 -6.32
CA ARG A 90 8.80 -3.66 -7.09
C ARG A 90 9.01 -3.08 -8.49
N ILE A 91 7.92 -2.75 -9.20
CA ILE A 91 7.99 -2.15 -10.54
C ILE A 91 8.74 -0.80 -10.50
N GLU A 92 8.44 0.05 -9.53
CA GLU A 92 9.10 1.35 -9.39
C GLU A 92 10.57 1.21 -8.99
N LEU A 93 10.92 0.28 -8.09
CA LEU A 93 12.31 -0.02 -7.76
C LEU A 93 13.10 -0.54 -8.96
N GLU A 94 12.50 -1.43 -9.77
CA GLU A 94 13.12 -1.89 -11.02
C GLU A 94 13.34 -0.74 -12.02
N ARG A 95 12.40 0.21 -12.09
CA ARG A 95 12.55 1.42 -12.91
C ARG A 95 13.70 2.29 -12.40
N LEU A 96 13.79 2.55 -11.10
CA LEU A 96 14.87 3.34 -10.50
C LEU A 96 16.23 2.68 -10.67
N ARG A 97 16.31 1.35 -10.54
CA ARG A 97 17.55 0.62 -10.79
C ARG A 97 18.08 0.83 -12.21
N LYS A 98 17.21 0.81 -13.23
CA LYS A 98 17.61 1.10 -14.61
C LYS A 98 18.13 2.53 -14.78
N VAL A 99 17.54 3.49 -14.07
CA VAL A 99 18.02 4.88 -14.05
C VAL A 99 19.40 4.96 -13.38
N GLU A 100 19.59 4.27 -12.27
CA GLU A 100 20.87 4.22 -11.57
C GLU A 100 21.96 3.58 -12.43
N ASP A 101 21.67 2.45 -13.07
CA ASP A 101 22.61 1.75 -13.94
C ASP A 101 23.01 2.65 -15.13
N TYR A 102 22.05 3.35 -15.76
CA TYR A 102 22.33 4.33 -16.81
C TYR A 102 23.26 5.45 -16.33
N LEU A 103 22.96 6.05 -15.16
CA LEU A 103 23.80 7.12 -14.62
C LEU A 103 25.21 6.61 -14.28
N ARG A 104 25.35 5.39 -13.73
CA ARG A 104 26.68 4.83 -13.46
C ARG A 104 27.49 4.66 -14.75
N GLU A 105 26.89 4.15 -15.81
CA GLU A 105 27.56 3.99 -17.12
C GLU A 105 28.02 5.35 -17.67
N GLU A 106 27.18 6.39 -17.62
CA GLU A 106 27.52 7.72 -18.14
C GLU A 106 28.65 8.40 -17.36
N PHE A 107 28.78 8.13 -16.05
CA PHE A 107 29.77 8.78 -15.19
C PHE A 107 30.97 7.91 -14.81
N GLU A 108 31.07 6.66 -15.26
CA GLU A 108 32.12 5.70 -14.89
C GLU A 108 33.54 6.25 -15.13
N GLY A 109 33.74 7.01 -16.22
CA GLY A 109 35.04 7.62 -16.55
C GLY A 109 35.38 8.93 -15.81
N PHE A 110 34.44 9.47 -15.03
CA PHE A 110 34.60 10.75 -14.31
C PHE A 110 34.77 10.58 -12.80
N VAL A 111 34.44 9.41 -12.27
CA VAL A 111 34.68 9.08 -10.86
C VAL A 111 36.11 8.55 -10.74
N THR A 112 37.07 9.46 -10.57
CA THR A 112 38.45 9.11 -10.16
C THR A 112 38.48 8.88 -8.66
N GLU A 113 39.11 7.78 -8.22
CA GLU A 113 39.36 7.44 -6.80
C GLU A 113 39.95 8.60 -5.99
#